data_AF-A0A964VSB1-F1
#
_entry.id   AF-A0A964VSB1-F1
#
_cell.length_a   1.000
_cell.length_b   1.000
_cell.length_c   1.000
_cell.angle_alpha   90.00
_cell.angle_beta   90.00
_cell.angle_gamma   90.00
#
_symmetry.space_group_name_H-M   'P 1'
#
loop_
_entity.id
_entity.type
_entity.pdbx_description
1 polymer ?
#
loop_
_entity_poly.entity_id
_entity_poly.type
_entity_poly.pdbx_seq_one_letter_code
_entity_poly.pdbx_strand_id
1 'polypeptide(L)'
;MKKLVFLGGTAANNNWRESFTEALAVHGLDEHLFNPVVKDWNKEAQQREEEAKANASHLVFYIADPKQDGNPLSAYSMVEATMALQDKPEISVVVFDTEGMSGHPLKAMNQTLKVLKKRFPEANIFGTPKEATDWLTKQLAS
;
A
#
# COMPACT_ATOMS: atom_id res chain seq x y z
N MET A 1 5.14 12.80 18.04
CA MET A 1 4.06 11.79 17.97
C MET A 1 4.61 10.56 17.26
N LYS A 2 4.12 9.37 17.61
CA LYS A 2 4.50 8.13 16.94
C LYS A 2 4.00 8.14 15.50
N LYS A 3 4.87 7.88 14.53
CA LYS A 3 4.52 7.81 13.11
C LYS A 3 3.67 6.56 12.86
N LEU A 4 2.44 6.72 12.37
CA LEU A 4 1.55 5.59 12.03
C LEU A 4 1.56 5.34 10.51
N VAL A 5 1.69 4.10 10.10
CA VAL A 5 1.59 3.63 8.71
C VAL A 5 0.30 2.85 8.54
N PHE A 6 -0.62 3.38 7.74
CA PHE A 6 -1.86 2.69 7.39
C PHE A 6 -1.63 1.74 6.22
N LEU A 7 -1.99 0.46 6.36
CA LEU A 7 -1.80 -0.57 5.34
C LEU A 7 -3.05 -0.76 4.47
N GLY A 8 -3.24 0.12 3.50
CA GLY A 8 -4.28 0.07 2.48
C GLY A 8 -3.92 -0.76 1.25
N GLY A 9 -4.89 -0.93 0.35
CA GLY A 9 -4.79 -1.79 -0.82
C GLY A 9 -5.48 -3.15 -0.63
N THR A 10 -5.84 -3.80 -1.73
CA THR A 10 -6.58 -5.07 -1.67
C THR A 10 -5.64 -6.21 -1.30
N ALA A 11 -5.96 -6.88 -0.18
CA ALA A 11 -5.55 -8.27 0.02
C ALA A 11 -6.81 -9.11 -0.09
N ALA A 12 -6.98 -9.78 -1.23
CA ALA A 12 -8.00 -10.81 -1.37
C ALA A 12 -7.37 -12.14 -0.93
N ASN A 13 -6.87 -12.96 -1.87
CA ASN A 13 -6.18 -14.22 -1.61
C ASN A 13 -4.65 -14.07 -1.58
N ASN A 14 -4.15 -12.84 -1.44
CA ASN A 14 -2.73 -12.58 -1.32
C ASN A 14 -2.35 -12.23 0.13
N ASN A 15 -1.10 -12.49 0.50
CA ASN A 15 -0.58 -12.30 1.85
C ASN A 15 0.47 -11.18 1.89
N TRP A 16 0.33 -10.16 1.03
CA TRP A 16 1.34 -9.09 0.97
C TRP A 16 1.46 -8.39 2.32
N ARG A 17 0.35 -8.24 3.08
CA ARG A 17 0.37 -7.58 4.40
C ARG A 17 1.29 -8.31 5.37
N GLU A 18 1.23 -9.64 5.41
CA GLU A 18 2.08 -10.46 6.29
C GLU A 18 3.56 -10.21 5.95
N SER A 19 3.95 -10.54 4.72
CA SER A 19 5.35 -10.35 4.25
C SER A 19 5.86 -8.91 4.36
N PHE A 20 5.02 -7.91 4.09
CA PHE A 20 5.37 -6.49 4.20
C PHE A 20 5.54 -6.06 5.66
N THR A 21 4.67 -6.53 6.56
CA THR A 21 4.80 -6.25 8.00
C THR A 21 6.01 -6.96 8.60
N GLU A 22 6.29 -8.20 8.21
CA GLU A 22 7.47 -8.95 8.66
C GLU A 22 8.77 -8.25 8.25
N ALA A 23 8.84 -7.74 7.02
CA ALA A 23 10.00 -7.00 6.53
C ALA A 23 10.28 -5.73 7.37
N LEU A 24 9.23 -5.03 7.82
CA LEU A 24 9.36 -3.85 8.69
C LEU A 24 9.63 -4.23 10.15
N ALA A 25 9.06 -5.35 10.63
CA ALA A 25 9.24 -5.85 11.99
C ALA A 25 10.69 -6.30 12.28
N VAL A 26 11.43 -6.76 11.25
CA VAL A 26 12.88 -7.04 11.37
C VAL A 26 13.67 -5.80 11.82
N HIS A 27 13.14 -4.59 11.59
CA HIS A 27 13.71 -3.34 12.03
C HIS A 27 13.06 -2.77 13.32
N GLY A 28 12.20 -3.55 13.99
CA GLY A 28 11.49 -3.12 15.21
C GLY A 28 10.38 -2.09 14.95
N LEU A 29 9.79 -2.09 13.74
CA LEU A 29 8.79 -1.10 13.31
C LEU A 29 7.35 -1.64 13.33
N ASP A 30 7.12 -2.81 13.90
CA ASP A 30 5.80 -3.46 13.99
C ASP A 30 4.76 -2.56 14.66
N GLU A 31 5.17 -1.84 15.70
CA GLU A 31 4.30 -0.98 16.48
C GLU A 31 3.83 0.27 15.73
N HIS A 32 4.40 0.56 14.55
CA HIS A 32 4.03 1.68 13.67
C HIS A 32 2.94 1.30 12.66
N LEU A 33 2.54 0.04 12.58
CA LEU A 33 1.71 -0.46 11.47
C LEU A 33 0.25 -0.62 11.90
N PHE A 34 -0.67 -0.14 11.06
CA PHE A 34 -2.10 -0.41 11.20
C PHE A 34 -2.59 -1.26 10.03
N ASN A 35 -2.99 -2.50 10.33
CA ASN A 35 -3.66 -3.39 9.39
C ASN A 35 -5.19 -3.25 9.53
N PRO A 36 -5.91 -2.76 8.50
CA PRO A 36 -7.36 -2.61 8.56
C PRO A 36 -8.14 -3.92 8.45
N VAL A 37 -7.49 -5.02 8.06
CA VAL A 37 -8.17 -6.30 7.84
C VAL A 37 -8.56 -6.91 9.19
N VAL A 38 -9.86 -7.19 9.33
CA VAL A 38 -10.45 -7.86 10.50
C VAL A 38 -11.34 -9.00 10.03
N LYS A 39 -11.54 -10.01 10.89
CA LYS A 39 -12.42 -11.15 10.59
C LYS A 39 -13.89 -10.74 10.44
N ASP A 40 -14.33 -9.76 11.23
CA ASP A 40 -15.70 -9.25 11.21
C ASP A 40 -15.67 -7.73 10.99
N TRP A 41 -16.16 -7.30 9.82
CA TRP A 41 -16.17 -5.89 9.43
C TRP A 41 -17.44 -5.21 9.94
N ASN A 42 -17.39 -4.82 11.20
CA ASN A 42 -18.47 -4.12 11.91
C ASN A 42 -18.22 -2.60 12.00
N LYS A 43 -19.12 -1.88 12.67
CA LYS A 43 -19.03 -0.41 12.80
C LYS A 43 -17.79 0.03 13.59
N GLU A 44 -17.41 -0.72 14.60
CA GLU A 44 -16.22 -0.45 15.41
C GLU A 44 -14.94 -0.62 14.58
N ALA A 45 -14.90 -1.60 13.69
CA ALA A 45 -13.78 -1.79 12.76
C ALA A 45 -13.70 -0.63 11.75
N GLN A 46 -14.84 -0.20 11.19
CA GLN A 46 -14.92 0.97 10.31
C GLN A 46 -14.39 2.22 11.00
N GLN A 47 -14.86 2.50 12.22
CA GLN A 47 -14.44 3.67 12.96
C GLN A 47 -12.93 3.65 13.27
N ARG A 48 -12.37 2.50 13.69
CA ARG A 48 -10.93 2.36 13.90
C ARG A 48 -10.12 2.56 12.62
N GLU A 49 -10.64 2.09 11.48
CA GLU A 49 -10.00 2.29 10.18
C GLU A 49 -9.98 3.77 9.79
N GLU A 50 -11.11 4.48 9.94
CA GLU A 50 -11.22 5.91 9.66
C GLU A 50 -10.30 6.74 10.58
N GLU A 51 -10.29 6.44 11.89
CA GLU A 51 -9.41 7.08 12.86
C GLU A 51 -7.93 6.83 12.53
N ALA A 52 -7.56 5.60 12.17
CA ALA A 52 -6.20 5.27 11.77
C ALA A 52 -5.79 5.99 10.47
N LYS A 53 -6.66 6.03 9.45
CA LYS A 53 -6.43 6.78 8.20
C LYS A 53 -6.27 8.29 8.46
N ALA A 54 -7.10 8.86 9.34
CA ALA A 54 -7.07 10.29 9.65
C ALA A 54 -5.78 10.71 10.37
N ASN A 55 -5.24 9.83 11.23
CA ASN A 55 -4.05 10.09 12.03
C ASN A 55 -2.76 9.47 11.45
N ALA A 56 -2.83 8.85 10.27
CA ALA A 56 -1.70 8.22 9.63
C ALA A 56 -0.65 9.26 9.21
N SER A 57 0.61 8.98 9.52
CA SER A 57 1.75 9.69 8.95
C SER A 57 2.10 9.23 7.54
N HIS A 58 1.70 7.99 7.19
CA HIS A 58 1.92 7.39 5.87
C HIS A 58 0.70 6.54 5.51
N LEU A 59 0.20 6.71 4.28
CA LEU A 59 -0.89 5.93 3.71
C LEU A 59 -0.33 5.00 2.65
N VAL A 60 -0.14 3.72 2.98
CA VAL A 60 0.33 2.71 2.02
C VAL A 60 -0.85 2.23 1.18
N PHE A 61 -0.70 2.26 -0.13
CA PHE A 61 -1.60 1.64 -1.10
C PHE A 61 -0.82 0.58 -1.87
N TYR A 62 -0.97 -0.67 -1.45
CA TYR A 62 -0.28 -1.79 -2.05
C TYR A 62 -1.10 -2.36 -3.21
N ILE A 63 -0.55 -2.29 -4.42
CA ILE A 63 -1.20 -2.70 -5.66
C ILE A 63 -0.54 -3.99 -6.15
N ALA A 64 -1.22 -5.11 -5.92
CA ALA A 64 -0.74 -6.45 -6.22
C ALA A 64 -1.81 -7.28 -6.94
N ASP A 65 -1.41 -8.46 -7.42
CA ASP A 65 -2.35 -9.49 -7.87
C ASP A 65 -3.16 -9.98 -6.66
N PRO A 66 -4.50 -9.85 -6.65
CA PRO A 66 -5.33 -10.35 -5.56
C PRO A 66 -5.38 -11.89 -5.51
N LYS A 67 -4.77 -12.60 -6.46
CA LYS A 67 -4.78 -14.07 -6.62
C LYS A 67 -6.19 -14.63 -6.68
N GLN A 68 -7.06 -13.92 -7.38
CA GLN A 68 -8.44 -14.31 -7.62
C GLN A 68 -8.60 -14.73 -9.08
N ASP A 69 -9.23 -15.87 -9.32
CA ASP A 69 -9.41 -16.42 -10.66
C ASP A 69 -10.06 -15.40 -11.60
N GLY A 70 -9.38 -15.11 -12.72
CA GLY A 70 -9.82 -14.14 -13.72
C GLY A 70 -9.66 -12.67 -13.32
N ASN A 71 -9.10 -12.36 -12.15
CA ASN A 71 -8.94 -10.99 -11.66
C ASN A 71 -7.50 -10.73 -11.18
N PRO A 72 -6.53 -10.47 -12.08
CA PRO A 72 -5.14 -10.26 -11.71
C PRO A 72 -4.84 -8.82 -11.21
N LEU A 73 -5.84 -7.94 -11.12
CA LEU A 73 -5.65 -6.51 -10.83
C LEU A 73 -6.76 -5.96 -9.91
N SER A 74 -6.41 -5.23 -8.86
CA SER A 74 -7.41 -4.49 -8.08
C SER A 74 -7.68 -3.09 -8.66
N ALA A 75 -8.77 -2.96 -9.43
CA ALA A 75 -9.20 -1.67 -9.98
C ALA A 75 -9.53 -0.65 -8.89
N TYR A 76 -10.18 -1.09 -7.81
CA TYR A 76 -10.58 -0.21 -6.71
C TYR A 76 -9.36 0.37 -5.96
N SER A 77 -8.36 -0.46 -5.65
CA SER A 77 -7.13 0.05 -5.02
C SER A 77 -6.36 1.03 -5.90
N MET A 78 -6.45 0.90 -7.22
CA MET A 78 -5.87 1.87 -8.13
C MET A 78 -6.55 3.24 -8.03
N VAL A 79 -7.88 3.25 -7.90
CA VAL A 79 -8.65 4.49 -7.68
C VAL A 79 -8.26 5.11 -6.34
N GLU A 80 -8.24 4.33 -5.26
CA GLU A 80 -7.84 4.82 -3.93
C GLU A 80 -6.42 5.41 -3.94
N ALA A 81 -5.46 4.69 -4.53
CA ALA A 81 -4.08 5.18 -4.64
C ALA A 81 -4.01 6.49 -5.43
N THR A 82 -4.76 6.60 -6.53
CA THR A 82 -4.78 7.81 -7.36
C THR A 82 -5.40 9.00 -6.64
N MET A 83 -6.50 8.79 -5.90
CA MET A 83 -7.13 9.86 -5.11
C MET A 83 -6.23 10.28 -3.95
N ALA A 84 -5.58 9.34 -3.27
CA ALA A 84 -4.63 9.67 -2.20
C ALA A 84 -3.41 10.45 -2.71
N LEU A 85 -2.86 10.08 -3.87
CA LEU A 85 -1.80 10.86 -4.54
C LEU A 85 -2.25 12.28 -4.90
N GLN A 86 -3.54 12.48 -5.21
CA GLN A 86 -4.09 13.79 -5.54
C GLN A 86 -4.35 14.64 -4.28
N ASP A 87 -4.88 14.03 -3.23
CA ASP A 87 -5.35 14.73 -2.03
C ASP A 87 -4.25 14.93 -0.99
N LYS A 88 -3.33 13.96 -0.87
CA LYS A 88 -2.28 13.89 0.16
C LYS A 88 -0.98 13.27 -0.38
N PRO A 89 -0.36 13.83 -1.44
CA PRO A 89 0.83 13.26 -2.06
C PRO A 89 2.01 13.07 -1.10
N GLU A 90 2.14 13.92 -0.08
CA GLU A 90 3.26 13.96 0.86
C GLU A 90 3.30 12.78 1.84
N ILE A 91 2.13 12.21 2.17
CA ILE A 91 2.02 11.03 3.04
C ILE A 91 1.64 9.75 2.27
N SER A 92 1.28 9.86 1.00
CA SER A 92 0.88 8.70 0.20
C SER A 92 2.09 7.89 -0.23
N VAL A 93 2.00 6.57 -0.04
CA VAL A 93 3.02 5.58 -0.39
C VAL A 93 2.37 4.53 -1.28
N VAL A 94 2.68 4.53 -2.57
CA VAL A 94 2.09 3.57 -3.53
C VAL A 94 3.12 2.51 -3.87
N VAL A 95 2.75 1.25 -3.73
CA VAL A 95 3.63 0.11 -3.98
C VAL A 95 3.06 -0.71 -5.12
N PHE A 96 3.80 -0.83 -6.21
CA PHE A 96 3.48 -1.76 -7.29
C PHE A 96 4.19 -3.08 -7.02
N ASP A 97 3.42 -4.15 -6.81
CA ASP A 97 3.92 -5.50 -6.70
C ASP A 97 3.42 -6.31 -7.90
N THR A 98 4.30 -6.45 -8.89
CA THR A 98 4.01 -7.17 -10.13
C THR A 98 4.53 -8.60 -10.10
N GLU A 99 4.94 -9.12 -8.93
CA GLU A 99 5.42 -10.50 -8.81
C GLU A 99 4.34 -11.49 -9.24
N GLY A 100 4.73 -12.51 -10.02
CA GLY A 100 3.80 -13.52 -10.56
C GLY A 100 2.91 -13.05 -11.71
N MET A 101 2.86 -11.74 -12.01
CA MET A 101 2.11 -11.23 -13.15
C MET A 101 2.85 -11.51 -14.47
N SER A 102 2.08 -11.77 -15.53
CA SER A 102 2.62 -11.93 -16.88
C SER A 102 1.68 -11.34 -17.92
N GLY A 103 2.11 -11.28 -19.18
CA GLY A 103 1.25 -10.87 -20.30
C GLY A 103 0.71 -9.44 -20.20
N HIS A 104 -0.59 -9.28 -20.45
CA HIS A 104 -1.25 -7.97 -20.51
C HIS A 104 -1.35 -7.27 -19.12
N PRO A 105 -1.72 -7.96 -18.02
CA PRO A 105 -1.71 -7.37 -16.69
C PRO A 105 -0.37 -6.73 -16.29
N LEU A 106 0.75 -7.43 -16.51
CA LEU A 106 2.09 -6.91 -16.23
C LEU A 106 2.38 -5.63 -17.05
N LYS A 107 2.03 -5.64 -18.34
CA LYS A 107 2.18 -4.45 -19.21
C LYS A 107 1.33 -3.27 -18.71
N ALA A 108 0.08 -3.53 -18.31
CA ALA A 108 -0.82 -2.52 -17.78
C ALA A 108 -0.25 -1.91 -16.49
N MET A 109 0.18 -2.72 -15.54
CA MET A 109 0.78 -2.26 -14.28
C MET A 109 2.04 -1.42 -14.50
N ASN A 110 2.94 -1.86 -15.39
CA ASN A 110 4.15 -1.10 -15.72
C ASN A 110 3.83 0.26 -16.37
N GLN A 111 2.82 0.33 -17.24
CA GLN A 111 2.40 1.61 -17.81
C GLN A 111 1.75 2.50 -16.75
N THR A 112 0.93 1.95 -15.86
CA THR A 112 0.30 2.70 -14.78
C THR A 112 1.36 3.28 -13.84
N LEU A 113 2.33 2.48 -13.41
CA LEU A 113 3.48 2.93 -12.61
C LEU A 113 4.20 4.11 -13.30
N LYS A 114 4.48 3.99 -14.59
CA LYS A 114 5.15 5.04 -15.38
C LYS A 114 4.32 6.32 -15.46
N VAL A 115 3.01 6.21 -15.68
CA VAL A 115 2.10 7.36 -15.76
C VAL A 115 2.02 8.08 -14.42
N LEU A 116 1.84 7.34 -13.31
CA LEU A 116 1.75 7.93 -11.99
C LEU A 116 3.06 8.61 -11.58
N LYS A 117 4.22 7.97 -11.79
CA LYS A 117 5.53 8.60 -11.54
C LYS A 117 5.74 9.87 -12.36
N LYS A 118 5.26 9.91 -13.62
CA LYS A 118 5.34 11.12 -14.45
C LYS A 118 4.41 12.22 -13.94
N ARG A 119 3.22 11.86 -13.46
CA ARG A 119 2.21 12.81 -12.98
C ARG A 119 2.55 13.38 -11.60
N PHE A 120 3.13 12.56 -10.74
CA PHE A 120 3.46 12.87 -9.35
C PHE A 120 4.96 12.61 -9.09
N PRO A 121 5.86 13.45 -9.64
CA PRO A 121 7.30 13.19 -9.60
C PRO A 121 7.89 13.18 -8.18
N GLU A 122 7.28 13.90 -7.25
CA GLU A 122 7.73 14.00 -5.85
C GLU A 122 7.03 12.99 -4.92
N ALA A 123 6.10 12.18 -5.43
CA ALA A 123 5.35 11.24 -4.61
C ALA A 123 6.12 9.93 -4.37
N ASN A 124 5.82 9.27 -3.26
CA ASN A 124 6.47 8.02 -2.85
C ASN A 124 5.86 6.83 -3.60
N ILE A 125 6.27 6.63 -4.86
CA ILE A 125 5.77 5.56 -5.73
C ILE A 125 6.89 4.55 -6.01
N PHE A 126 6.71 3.32 -5.58
CA PHE A 126 7.72 2.26 -5.62
C PHE A 126 7.32 1.16 -6.62
N GLY A 127 8.31 0.66 -7.35
CA GLY A 127 8.13 -0.41 -8.34
C GLY A 127 8.29 -1.80 -7.75
N THR A 128 8.72 -1.90 -6.49
CA THR A 128 8.81 -3.16 -5.76
C THR A 128 8.46 -2.98 -4.28
N PRO A 129 8.05 -4.06 -3.58
CA PRO A 129 7.82 -4.02 -2.13
C PRO A 129 9.08 -3.65 -1.35
N LYS A 130 10.24 -4.14 -1.79
CA LYS A 130 11.52 -3.89 -1.14
C LYS A 130 11.91 -2.41 -1.17
N GLU A 131 11.73 -1.73 -2.30
CA GLU A 131 11.99 -0.29 -2.40
C GLU A 131 11.15 0.50 -1.38
N ALA A 132 9.87 0.12 -1.23
CA ALA A 132 8.96 0.76 -0.29
C ALA A 132 9.36 0.49 1.17
N THR A 133 9.69 -0.75 1.53
CA THR A 133 10.13 -1.08 2.90
C THR A 133 11.45 -0.40 3.24
N ASP A 134 12.43 -0.39 2.33
CA ASP A 134 13.71 0.28 2.55
C ASP A 134 13.52 1.79 2.80
N TRP A 135 12.57 2.42 2.09
CA TRP A 135 12.24 3.82 2.28
C TRP A 135 11.51 4.06 3.60
N LEU A 136 10.47 3.27 3.92
CA LEU A 136 9.71 3.38 5.17
C LEU A 136 10.61 3.22 6.40
N THR A 137 11.53 2.25 6.38
CA THR A 137 12.48 2.05 7.48
C THR A 137 13.28 3.31 7.77
N LYS A 138 13.76 4.01 6.73
CA LYS A 138 14.48 5.29 6.90
C LYS A 138 13.57 6.39 7.42
N GLN A 139 12.33 6.47 6.93
CA GLN A 139 11.38 7.49 7.36
C GLN A 139 10.95 7.30 8.82
N LEU A 140 10.76 6.07 9.28
CA LEU A 140 10.28 5.79 10.63
C LEU A 140 11.40 5.83 11.69
N ALA A 141 12.65 5.61 11.28
CA ALA A 141 13.82 5.72 12.17
C ALA A 141 14.29 7.18 12.42
N SER A 142 13.74 8.15 11.68
CA SER A 142 14.01 9.60 11.84
C SER A 142 13.00 10.29 12.75
#